data_AF-A0A399IIA6-F1
#
_entry.id   AF-A0A399IIA6-F1
#
_cell.length_a   1.000
_cell.length_b   1.000
_cell.length_c   1.000
_cell.angle_alpha   90.00
_cell.angle_beta   90.00
_cell.angle_gamma   90.00
#
_symmetry.space_group_name_H-M   'P 1'
#
loop_
_entity.id
_entity.type
_entity.pdbx_description
1 polymer ?
#
loop_
_entity_poly.entity_id
_entity_poly.type
_entity_poly.pdbx_seq_one_letter_code
_entity_poly.pdbx_strand_id
1 'polypeptide(L)'
;MKLLVSLLTTLSITLSSIPFNLSRQNPPRLLDAFILAYDAMYIDARAYETDYIILDMESFYFKDTTHEDREKMIEYFRKYDKTVLNASLFKLQQIGLADKLGGLKISARVLMITNIQSNDSQGIFIEGYNWGGSLAASYYRIHFKVVDNNWKIIKVELLGFS
;
A
#
# COMPACT_ATOMS: atom_id res chain seq x y z
N MET A 1 -80.11 11.87 21.83
CA MET A 1 -78.98 11.18 21.20
C MET A 1 -78.62 11.92 19.92
N LYS A 2 -77.51 12.66 19.89
CA LYS A 2 -76.97 13.30 18.67
C LYS A 2 -75.64 12.60 18.36
N LEU A 3 -75.59 11.98 17.18
CA LEU A 3 -74.49 11.14 16.70
C LEU A 3 -73.22 11.97 16.48
N LEU A 4 -72.12 11.49 17.06
CA LEU A 4 -70.75 11.85 16.75
C LEU A 4 -70.44 11.44 15.30
N VAL A 5 -70.14 12.40 14.43
CA VAL A 5 -69.51 12.11 13.14
C VAL A 5 -68.01 12.14 13.35
N SER A 6 -67.42 10.93 13.31
CA SER A 6 -65.99 10.66 13.39
C SER A 6 -65.24 11.28 12.21
N LEU A 7 -64.19 12.03 12.52
CA LEU A 7 -63.25 12.62 11.56
C LEU A 7 -62.22 11.55 11.18
N LEU A 8 -62.34 10.93 10.01
CA LEU A 8 -61.33 10.03 9.45
C LEU A 8 -60.29 10.84 8.67
N THR A 9 -59.19 11.18 9.31
CA THR A 9 -57.97 11.66 8.62
C THR A 9 -57.17 10.45 8.13
N THR A 10 -57.16 10.18 6.83
CA THR A 10 -56.23 9.23 6.22
C THR A 10 -54.83 9.85 6.13
N LEU A 11 -53.90 9.36 6.96
CA LEU A 11 -52.48 9.71 6.91
C LEU A 11 -51.82 8.91 5.76
N SER A 12 -51.68 9.53 4.60
CA SER A 12 -50.93 8.93 3.48
C SER A 12 -49.43 9.06 3.75
N ILE A 13 -48.80 8.01 4.27
CA ILE A 13 -47.34 7.91 4.35
C ILE A 13 -46.82 7.63 2.94
N THR A 14 -46.35 8.65 2.24
CA THR A 14 -45.58 8.46 1.01
C THR A 14 -44.20 7.92 1.39
N LEU A 15 -43.99 6.61 1.28
CA LEU A 15 -42.64 6.05 1.25
C LEU A 15 -41.97 6.51 -0.03
N SER A 16 -41.19 7.59 0.05
CA SER A 16 -40.15 7.86 -0.94
C SER A 16 -39.12 6.75 -0.81
N SER A 17 -39.09 5.80 -1.75
CA SER A 17 -37.94 4.92 -1.92
C SER A 17 -36.74 5.81 -2.22
N ILE A 18 -35.86 5.99 -1.23
CA ILE A 18 -34.53 6.53 -1.47
C ILE A 18 -33.88 5.53 -2.42
N PRO A 19 -33.50 5.92 -3.66
CA PRO A 19 -32.74 5.03 -4.50
C PRO A 19 -31.43 4.75 -3.77
N PHE A 20 -31.27 3.53 -3.26
CA PHE A 20 -30.02 3.05 -2.72
C PHE A 20 -29.08 2.94 -3.92
N ASN A 21 -28.37 4.04 -4.19
CA ASN A 21 -27.35 4.09 -5.21
C ASN A 21 -26.20 3.25 -4.66
N LEU A 22 -26.24 1.95 -4.91
CA LEU A 22 -25.06 1.09 -4.90
C LEU A 22 -24.14 1.64 -5.98
N SER A 23 -23.39 2.68 -5.64
CA SER A 23 -22.22 3.06 -6.41
C SER A 23 -21.40 1.79 -6.50
N ARG A 24 -21.30 1.18 -7.69
CA ARG A 24 -20.28 0.17 -7.96
C ARG A 24 -18.95 0.86 -7.67
N GLN A 25 -18.45 0.70 -6.45
CA GLN A 25 -17.13 1.17 -6.11
C GLN A 25 -16.17 0.31 -6.91
N ASN A 26 -15.34 0.96 -7.73
CA ASN A 26 -14.27 0.25 -8.40
C ASN A 26 -13.38 -0.41 -7.33
N PRO A 27 -12.96 -1.66 -7.52
CA PRO A 27 -12.08 -2.32 -6.56
C PRO A 27 -10.83 -1.46 -6.35
N PRO A 28 -10.28 -1.41 -5.13
CA PRO A 28 -9.12 -0.60 -4.85
C PRO A 28 -7.94 -1.04 -5.71
N ARG A 29 -7.13 -0.08 -6.18
CA ARG A 29 -6.03 -0.37 -7.09
C ARG A 29 -4.97 -1.17 -6.33
N LEU A 30 -4.34 -2.14 -6.99
CA LEU A 30 -3.24 -2.91 -6.40
C LEU A 30 -2.07 -2.01 -5.97
N LEU A 31 -1.88 -0.89 -6.67
CA LEU A 31 -0.90 0.15 -6.31
C LEU A 31 -1.06 0.64 -4.87
N ASP A 32 -2.29 0.80 -4.38
CA ASP A 32 -2.53 1.27 -3.02
C ASP A 32 -2.03 0.24 -1.99
N ALA A 33 -2.11 -1.06 -2.30
CA ALA A 33 -1.50 -2.11 -1.49
C ALA A 33 0.04 -2.05 -1.53
N PHE A 34 0.65 -1.69 -2.66
CA PHE A 34 2.11 -1.54 -2.78
C PHE A 34 2.63 -0.41 -1.90
N ILE A 35 1.93 0.73 -1.89
CA ILE A 35 2.26 1.86 -1.01
C ILE A 35 2.26 1.39 0.45
N LEU A 36 1.19 0.71 0.87
CA LEU A 36 1.06 0.19 2.23
C LEU A 36 2.12 -0.87 2.55
N ALA A 37 2.50 -1.72 1.59
CA ALA A 37 3.52 -2.74 1.77
C ALA A 37 4.90 -2.12 2.02
N TYR A 38 5.30 -1.17 1.17
CA TYR A 38 6.52 -0.39 1.39
C TYR A 38 6.50 0.35 2.72
N ASP A 39 5.35 0.92 3.10
CA ASP A 39 5.23 1.68 4.35
C ASP A 39 5.47 0.79 5.57
N ALA A 40 4.86 -0.39 5.58
CA ALA A 40 5.04 -1.37 6.65
C ALA A 40 6.48 -1.89 6.75
N MET A 41 7.12 -2.20 5.61
CA MET A 41 8.53 -2.62 5.60
C MET A 41 9.48 -1.51 6.08
N TYR A 42 9.14 -0.25 5.83
CA TYR A 42 9.95 0.88 6.29
C TYR A 42 9.77 1.16 7.78
N ILE A 43 8.53 1.18 8.28
CA ILE A 43 8.18 1.52 9.67
C ILE A 43 8.83 0.56 10.67
N ASP A 44 8.80 -0.73 10.38
CA ASP A 44 9.33 -1.77 11.26
C ASP A 44 10.86 -1.69 11.40
N ALA A 45 11.54 -1.18 10.37
CA ALA A 45 12.98 -1.04 10.31
C ALA A 45 13.50 0.32 10.79
N ARG A 46 12.67 1.19 11.40
CA ARG A 46 13.05 2.58 11.79
C ARG A 46 14.15 2.72 12.85
N ALA A 47 14.82 1.63 13.23
CA ALA A 47 15.98 1.67 14.11
C ALA A 47 17.22 2.34 13.47
N TYR A 48 17.18 2.70 12.19
CA TYR A 48 18.33 3.22 11.45
C TYR A 48 18.05 4.62 10.90
N GLU A 49 18.85 5.61 11.31
CA GLU A 49 18.85 6.94 10.72
C GLU A 49 19.45 6.87 9.31
N THR A 50 18.60 6.95 8.28
CA THR A 50 19.03 7.07 6.88
C THR A 50 18.66 8.41 6.30
N ASP A 51 19.38 8.86 5.26
CA ASP A 51 19.11 10.11 4.54
C ASP A 51 18.10 9.90 3.40
N TYR A 52 18.13 8.71 2.80
CA TYR A 52 17.33 8.35 1.64
C TYR A 52 16.38 7.19 1.89
N ILE A 53 15.22 7.26 1.25
CA ILE A 53 14.31 6.13 1.03
C ILE A 53 14.30 5.86 -0.48
N ILE A 54 14.62 4.65 -0.89
CA ILE A 54 14.64 4.26 -2.29
C ILE A 54 13.51 3.26 -2.51
N LEU A 55 12.62 3.57 -3.44
CA LEU A 55 11.50 2.71 -3.81
C LEU A 55 11.85 2.01 -5.12
N ASP A 56 11.95 0.68 -5.13
CA ASP A 56 12.22 -0.08 -6.35
C ASP A 56 10.94 -0.28 -7.17
N MET A 57 10.51 0.80 -7.83
CA MET A 57 9.40 0.79 -8.78
C MET A 57 9.85 0.50 -10.22
N GLU A 58 11.08 -0.01 -10.41
CA GLU A 58 11.60 -0.48 -11.70
C GLU A 58 11.38 -1.98 -11.90
N SER A 59 11.01 -2.70 -10.84
CA SER A 59 10.66 -4.12 -10.89
C SER A 59 9.41 -4.43 -11.71
N PHE A 60 9.27 -5.70 -12.13
CA PHE A 60 8.18 -6.18 -12.97
C PHE A 60 6.78 -5.88 -12.40
N TYR A 61 6.63 -5.82 -11.07
CA TYR A 61 5.35 -5.53 -10.42
C TYR A 61 4.82 -4.12 -10.70
N PHE A 62 5.69 -3.19 -11.12
CA PHE A 62 5.35 -1.80 -11.41
C PHE A 62 5.32 -1.49 -12.92
N LYS A 63 5.38 -2.51 -13.79
CA LYS A 63 5.43 -2.32 -15.25
C LYS A 63 4.24 -1.53 -15.82
N ASP A 64 3.07 -1.68 -15.21
CA ASP A 64 1.81 -1.07 -15.66
C ASP A 64 1.52 0.26 -14.91
N THR A 65 2.45 0.73 -14.08
CA THR A 65 2.32 2.02 -13.39
C THR A 65 2.69 3.18 -14.30
N THR A 66 1.89 4.24 -14.23
CA THR A 66 2.18 5.49 -14.94
C THR A 66 3.24 6.32 -14.20
N HIS A 67 3.75 7.36 -14.85
CA HIS A 67 4.58 8.36 -14.17
C HIS A 67 3.85 8.98 -12.98
N GLU A 68 2.58 9.35 -13.15
CA GLU A 68 1.76 9.94 -12.09
C GLU A 68 1.59 9.00 -10.88
N ASP A 69 1.43 7.70 -11.12
CA ASP A 69 1.35 6.69 -10.06
C ASP A 69 2.63 6.64 -9.22
N ARG A 70 3.79 6.71 -9.88
CA ARG A 70 5.10 6.70 -9.23
C ARG A 70 5.32 7.97 -8.43
N GLU A 71 4.96 9.13 -8.97
CA GLU A 71 5.04 10.41 -8.24
C GLU A 71 4.13 10.42 -7.00
N LYS A 72 2.91 9.88 -7.08
CA LYS A 72 2.03 9.72 -5.92
C LYS A 72 2.66 8.87 -4.82
N MET A 73 3.34 7.79 -5.20
CA MET A 73 4.04 6.95 -4.25
C MET A 73 5.23 7.69 -3.62
N ILE A 74 6.04 8.39 -4.41
CA ILE A 74 7.15 9.20 -3.92
C ILE A 74 6.64 10.25 -2.91
N GLU A 75 5.58 10.97 -3.26
CA GLU A 75 4.97 11.99 -2.41
C GLU A 75 4.49 11.40 -1.08
N TYR A 76 3.86 10.23 -1.10
CA TYR A 76 3.42 9.54 0.12
C TYR A 76 4.56 9.32 1.12
N PHE A 77 5.75 8.95 0.64
CA PHE A 77 6.92 8.69 1.50
C PHE A 77 7.63 9.95 1.98
N ARG A 78 7.34 11.14 1.43
CA ARG A 78 7.90 12.40 1.95
C ARG A 78 7.46 12.71 3.37
N LYS A 79 6.39 12.08 3.87
CA LYS A 79 5.95 12.14 5.28
C LYS A 79 7.03 11.77 6.30
N TYR A 80 8.11 11.10 5.86
CA TYR A 80 9.24 10.71 6.70
C TYR A 80 10.36 11.76 6.78
N ASP A 81 10.22 12.90 6.11
CA ASP A 81 11.25 13.95 6.03
C ASP A 81 12.60 13.42 5.50
N LYS A 82 12.53 12.59 4.46
CA LYS A 82 13.67 11.97 3.77
C LYS A 82 13.65 12.28 2.29
N THR A 83 14.82 12.22 1.66
CA THR A 83 14.89 12.28 0.20
C THR A 83 14.41 10.93 -0.37
N VAL A 84 13.34 10.96 -1.16
CA VAL A 84 12.76 9.75 -1.75
C VAL A 84 13.20 9.62 -3.21
N LEU A 85 13.75 8.47 -3.58
CA LEU A 85 14.23 8.17 -4.93
C LEU A 85 13.51 6.95 -5.50
N ASN A 86 13.38 6.90 -6.83
CA ASN A 86 12.96 5.70 -7.56
C ASN A 86 14.16 5.08 -8.26
N ALA A 87 14.60 3.91 -7.79
CA ALA A 87 15.68 3.15 -8.41
C ALA A 87 15.66 1.69 -7.95
N SER A 88 15.99 0.77 -8.87
CA SER A 88 16.36 -0.59 -8.51
C SER A 88 17.76 -0.67 -7.92
N LEU A 89 18.04 -1.72 -7.13
CA LEU A 89 19.40 -2.01 -6.65
C LEU A 89 20.39 -2.14 -7.83
N PHE A 90 19.95 -2.75 -8.92
CA PHE A 90 20.75 -2.88 -10.15
C PHE A 90 21.16 -1.51 -10.72
N LYS A 91 20.21 -0.56 -10.80
CA LYS A 91 20.52 0.79 -11.28
C LYS A 91 21.49 1.52 -10.34
N LEU A 92 21.33 1.37 -9.02
CA LEU A 92 22.27 1.93 -8.05
C LEU A 92 23.68 1.37 -8.24
N GLN A 93 23.83 0.09 -8.60
CA GLN A 93 25.13 -0.52 -8.93
C GLN A 93 25.73 0.09 -10.20
N GLN A 94 24.92 0.28 -11.25
CA GLN A 94 25.39 0.86 -12.52
C GLN A 94 25.95 2.27 -12.36
N ILE A 95 25.31 3.09 -11.53
CA ILE A 95 25.76 4.47 -11.27
C ILE A 95 26.77 4.55 -10.10
N GLY A 96 27.18 3.41 -9.57
CA GLY A 96 28.22 3.31 -8.56
C GLY A 96 27.80 3.72 -7.14
N LEU A 97 26.50 3.86 -6.85
CA LEU A 97 25.94 4.11 -5.52
C LEU A 97 25.70 2.82 -4.70
N ALA A 98 25.82 1.65 -5.33
CA ALA A 98 25.92 0.37 -4.66
C ALA A 98 27.12 -0.42 -5.23
N ASP A 99 27.70 -1.32 -4.42
CA ASP A 99 28.70 -2.27 -4.89
C ASP A 99 28.07 -3.53 -5.52
N LYS A 100 28.91 -4.40 -6.10
CA LYS A 100 28.46 -5.63 -6.78
C LYS A 100 27.73 -6.62 -5.87
N LEU A 101 27.95 -6.55 -4.55
CA LEU A 101 27.31 -7.39 -3.55
C LEU A 101 26.04 -6.74 -2.97
N GLY A 102 25.69 -5.53 -3.43
CA GLY A 102 24.51 -4.79 -2.99
C GLY A 102 24.74 -3.92 -1.75
N GLY A 103 26.00 -3.74 -1.32
CA GLY A 103 26.36 -2.78 -0.29
C GLY A 103 26.12 -1.35 -0.77
N LEU A 104 25.33 -0.59 -0.01
CA LEU A 104 25.00 0.80 -0.36
C LEU A 104 26.15 1.72 0.05
N LYS A 105 26.52 2.64 -0.84
CA LYS A 105 27.55 3.69 -0.59
C LYS A 105 26.92 5.02 -0.15
N ILE A 106 25.61 5.03 0.03
CA ILE A 106 24.82 6.15 0.52
C ILE A 106 23.99 5.67 1.71
N SER A 107 23.66 6.59 2.61
CA SER A 107 22.83 6.30 3.79
C SER A 107 21.37 6.13 3.36
N ALA A 108 21.00 4.92 2.94
CA ALA A 108 19.71 4.66 2.32
C ALA A 108 19.09 3.34 2.76
N ARG A 109 17.77 3.23 2.61
CA ARG A 109 17.03 1.96 2.58
C ARG A 109 16.38 1.78 1.22
N VAL A 110 16.55 0.60 0.62
CA VAL A 110 15.88 0.21 -0.63
C VAL A 110 14.71 -0.70 -0.30
N LEU A 111 13.50 -0.30 -0.68
CA LEU A 111 12.28 -1.08 -0.50
C LEU A 111 11.95 -1.80 -1.80
N MET A 112 11.89 -3.12 -1.76
CA MET A 112 11.74 -3.97 -2.96
C MET A 112 10.61 -4.97 -2.77
N ILE A 113 9.66 -5.03 -3.71
CA ILE A 113 8.68 -6.13 -3.77
C ILE A 113 9.30 -7.27 -4.57
N THR A 114 9.28 -8.48 -4.01
CA THR A 114 9.86 -9.68 -4.64
C THR A 114 8.83 -10.74 -4.95
N ASN A 115 7.64 -10.67 -4.35
CA ASN A 115 6.58 -11.62 -4.62
C ASN A 115 5.20 -11.04 -4.35
N ILE A 116 4.21 -11.49 -5.13
CA ILE A 116 2.79 -11.23 -4.89
C ILE A 116 2.03 -12.53 -5.10
N GLN A 117 1.32 -12.98 -4.08
CA GLN A 117 0.47 -14.17 -4.12
C GLN A 117 -0.97 -13.77 -3.83
N SER A 118 -1.91 -14.16 -4.69
CA SER A 118 -3.34 -13.97 -4.46
C SER A 118 -3.99 -15.28 -3.99
N ASN A 119 -4.87 -15.18 -3.01
CA ASN A 119 -5.83 -16.22 -2.68
C ASN A 119 -7.21 -15.56 -2.58
N ASP A 120 -8.10 -15.86 -3.52
CA ASP A 120 -9.39 -15.18 -3.70
C ASP A 120 -10.25 -15.14 -2.43
N SER A 121 -10.08 -16.09 -1.51
CA SER A 121 -10.81 -16.13 -0.22
C SER A 121 -10.08 -15.45 0.94
N GLN A 122 -8.76 -15.30 0.84
CA GLN A 122 -7.91 -14.82 1.92
C GLN A 122 -7.33 -13.43 1.67
N GLY A 123 -7.42 -12.90 0.45
CA GLY A 123 -6.80 -11.64 0.06
C GLY A 123 -5.44 -11.87 -0.62
N ILE A 124 -4.53 -10.90 -0.50
CA ILE A 124 -3.21 -10.99 -1.15
C ILE A 124 -2.08 -10.98 -0.12
N PHE A 125 -1.00 -11.66 -0.45
CA PHE A 125 0.26 -11.59 0.26
C PHE A 125 1.28 -10.88 -0.63
N ILE A 126 1.94 -9.87 -0.08
CA ILE A 126 3.05 -9.18 -0.71
C ILE A 126 4.30 -9.48 0.09
N GLU A 127 5.35 -9.95 -0.57
CA GLU A 127 6.64 -10.18 0.05
C GLU A 127 7.68 -9.21 -0.51
N GLY A 128 8.63 -8.82 0.32
CA GLY A 128 9.63 -7.84 -0.07
C GLY A 128 10.71 -7.62 0.96
N TYR A 129 11.70 -6.82 0.58
CA TYR A 129 12.83 -6.47 1.42
C TYR A 129 12.82 -5.01 1.80
N ASN A 130 13.21 -4.74 3.04
CA ASN A 130 13.89 -3.53 3.41
C ASN A 130 15.40 -3.78 3.37
N TRP A 131 16.09 -3.19 2.41
CA TRP A 131 17.50 -3.45 2.14
C TRP A 131 18.35 -2.25 2.52
N GLY A 132 19.15 -2.38 3.59
CA GLY A 132 20.20 -1.42 3.96
C GLY A 132 21.59 -1.82 3.47
N GLY A 133 21.71 -2.93 2.74
CA GLY A 133 22.96 -3.60 2.40
C GLY A 133 22.91 -5.09 2.73
N SER A 134 23.92 -5.84 2.30
CA SER A 134 24.01 -7.30 2.43
C SER A 134 24.04 -7.84 3.88
N LEU A 135 24.34 -6.99 4.87
CA LEU A 135 24.37 -7.31 6.30
C LEU A 135 23.24 -6.62 7.09
N ALA A 136 22.32 -5.96 6.39
CA ALA A 136 21.25 -5.19 6.99
C ALA A 136 19.97 -5.26 6.15
N ALA A 137 19.62 -6.46 5.67
CA ALA A 137 18.36 -6.69 4.96
C ALA A 137 17.34 -7.40 5.85
N SER A 138 16.09 -7.00 5.73
CA SER A 138 14.96 -7.61 6.45
C SER A 138 13.91 -8.04 5.43
N TYR A 139 13.52 -9.31 5.48
CA TYR A 139 12.56 -9.90 4.55
C TYR A 139 11.19 -9.99 5.19
N TYR A 140 10.16 -9.49 4.51
CA TYR A 140 8.81 -9.40 5.03
C TYR A 140 7.81 -10.14 4.15
N ARG A 141 6.74 -10.62 4.79
CA ARG A 141 5.47 -11.00 4.16
C ARG A 141 4.37 -10.18 4.79
N ILE A 142 3.54 -9.56 3.97
CA ILE A 142 2.47 -8.67 4.40
C ILE A 142 1.16 -9.17 3.81
N HIS A 143 0.20 -9.45 4.68
CA HIS A 143 -1.12 -9.95 4.32
C HIS A 143 -2.10 -8.79 4.23
N PHE A 144 -2.85 -8.73 3.12
CA PHE A 144 -3.83 -7.70 2.86
C PHE A 144 -5.22 -8.28 2.58
N LYS A 145 -6.26 -7.53 2.97
CA LYS A 145 -7.64 -7.73 2.52
C LYS A 145 -8.27 -6.41 2.11
N VAL A 146 -9.29 -6.47 1.27
CA VAL A 146 -10.15 -5.32 0.97
C VAL A 146 -11.23 -5.23 2.04
N VAL A 147 -11.28 -4.11 2.75
CA VAL A 147 -12.31 -3.78 3.74
C VAL A 147 -12.80 -2.37 3.44
N ASP A 148 -14.11 -2.17 3.35
CA ASP A 148 -14.74 -0.90 2.98
C ASP A 148 -14.12 -0.28 1.72
N ASN A 149 -13.93 -1.12 0.69
CA ASN A 149 -13.34 -0.76 -0.60
C ASN A 149 -11.91 -0.19 -0.55
N ASN A 150 -11.17 -0.49 0.53
CA ASN A 150 -9.78 -0.09 0.68
C ASN A 150 -8.92 -1.29 1.05
N TRP A 151 -7.67 -1.32 0.57
CA TRP A 151 -6.70 -2.28 1.06
C TRP A 151 -6.38 -2.00 2.53
N LYS A 152 -6.38 -3.05 3.35
CA LYS A 152 -6.00 -3.03 4.75
C LYS A 152 -4.96 -4.11 5.01
N ILE A 153 -3.92 -3.74 5.74
CA ILE A 153 -2.96 -4.70 6.28
C ILE A 153 -3.66 -5.49 7.38
N ILE A 154 -3.66 -6.81 7.24
CA ILE A 154 -4.16 -7.75 8.23
C ILE A 154 -3.02 -8.24 9.12
N LYS A 155 -1.83 -8.46 8.52
CA LYS A 155 -0.65 -8.96 9.24
C LYS A 155 0.63 -8.51 8.55
N VAL A 156 1.64 -8.20 9.35
CA VAL A 156 3.04 -8.01 8.91
C VAL A 156 3.85 -9.11 9.58
N GLU A 157 4.60 -9.87 8.79
CA GLU A 157 5.45 -10.96 9.24
C GLU A 157 6.87 -10.70 8.79
N LEU A 158 7.80 -10.67 9.74
CA LEU A 158 9.23 -10.67 9.48
C LEU A 158 9.68 -12.11 9.29
N LEU A 159 10.11 -12.44 8.07
CA LEU A 159 10.51 -13.78 7.67
C LEU A 159 11.99 -14.06 7.90
N GLY A 160 12.83 -13.02 7.97
CA GLY A 160 14.25 -13.19 8.25
C GLY A 160 15.08 -11.91 8.13
N PHE A 161 16.34 -12.05 8.52
CA PHE A 161 17.38 -11.03 8.41
C PHE A 161 18.59 -11.59 7.67
N SER A 162 19.34 -10.73 6.99
CA SER A 162 20.70 -11.02 6.52
C SER A 162 21.65 -9.91 6.95
#